data_AF-A0A348PKX0-F1
#
_entry.id   AF-A0A348PKX0-F1
#
_cell.length_a   1.000
_cell.length_b   1.000
_cell.length_c   1.000
_cell.angle_alpha   90.00
_cell.angle_beta   90.00
_cell.angle_gamma   90.00
#
_symmetry.space_group_name_H-M   'P 1'
#
loop_
_entity.id
_entity.type
_entity.pdbx_description
1 polymer ?
#
loop_
_entity_poly.entity_id
_entity_poly.type
_entity_poly.pdbx_seq_one_letter_code
_entity_poly.pdbx_strand_id
1 'polypeptide(L)'
;MDDVRSIIENNQSLFESDYDIDSNGIKGNVRFKLSGRDTSLIYAFLSNGFRRETHQRFLDDKGELFFDESEVLWLNQEGDVVDKRAYKLYFEEGKELISSYGKVVFNERDYPSNWVTIQPTKEEVKFVLRIGGIRLICNSLALEYLAKFVNWS
;
A
#
# COMPACT_ATOMS: atom_id res chain seq x y z
N MET A 1 -16.72 17.47 -7.62
CA MET A 1 -16.34 16.47 -8.63
C MET A 1 -15.57 15.29 -8.00
N ASP A 2 -15.56 15.18 -6.66
CA ASP A 2 -14.84 14.13 -5.91
C ASP A 2 -15.70 12.89 -5.58
N ASP A 3 -17.03 12.99 -5.72
CA ASP A 3 -17.93 11.93 -5.23
C ASP A 3 -18.07 10.72 -6.16
N VAL A 4 -17.69 10.83 -7.44
CA VAL A 4 -17.83 9.71 -8.40
C VAL A 4 -16.55 8.87 -8.49
N ARG A 5 -15.37 9.47 -8.29
CA ARG A 5 -14.09 8.74 -8.19
C ARG A 5 -14.07 7.81 -6.98
N SER A 6 -14.55 8.29 -5.83
CA SER A 6 -14.58 7.50 -4.58
C SER A 6 -15.45 6.23 -4.69
N ILE A 7 -16.50 6.24 -5.53
CA ILE A 7 -17.41 5.10 -5.72
C ILE A 7 -16.81 4.04 -6.65
N ILE A 8 -16.11 4.45 -7.71
CA ILE A 8 -15.50 3.52 -8.67
C ILE A 8 -14.17 2.95 -8.13
N GLU A 9 -13.39 3.76 -7.41
CA GLU A 9 -12.10 3.35 -6.84
C GLU A 9 -12.28 2.34 -5.69
N ASN A 10 -13.32 2.49 -4.85
CA ASN A 10 -13.58 1.59 -3.71
C ASN A 10 -14.43 0.35 -4.04
N ASN A 11 -14.93 0.20 -5.27
CA ASN A 11 -15.71 -0.98 -5.63
C ASN A 11 -14.78 -2.18 -5.88
N GLN A 12 -14.69 -3.06 -4.89
CA GLN A 12 -13.86 -4.27 -4.88
C GLN A 12 -14.32 -5.35 -5.88
N SER A 13 -15.53 -5.24 -6.44
CA SER A 13 -16.04 -6.20 -7.44
C SER A 13 -15.47 -6.01 -8.85
N LEU A 14 -14.71 -4.94 -9.09
CA LEU A 14 -14.14 -4.58 -10.40
C LEU A 14 -12.66 -4.95 -10.54
N PHE A 15 -12.12 -5.76 -9.62
CA PHE A 15 -10.74 -6.23 -9.72
C PHE A 15 -10.65 -7.44 -10.65
N GLU A 16 -9.71 -7.36 -11.59
CA GLU A 16 -9.56 -8.32 -12.69
C GLU A 16 -8.70 -9.53 -12.31
N SER A 17 -8.01 -9.44 -11.17
CA SER A 17 -7.20 -10.52 -10.63
C SER A 17 -7.15 -10.50 -9.12
N ASP A 18 -6.84 -11.67 -8.58
CA ASP A 18 -6.78 -11.94 -7.16
C ASP A 18 -5.63 -12.94 -6.95
N TYR A 19 -4.59 -12.50 -6.22
CA TYR A 19 -3.41 -13.28 -5.90
C TYR A 19 -3.28 -13.40 -4.39
N ASP A 20 -3.52 -14.59 -3.86
CA ASP A 20 -3.31 -14.89 -2.45
C ASP A 20 -1.81 -15.00 -2.12
N ILE A 21 -1.46 -14.43 -0.98
CA ILE A 21 -0.13 -14.52 -0.38
C ILE A 21 -0.28 -15.38 0.87
N ASP A 22 0.49 -16.47 0.96
CA ASP A 22 0.69 -17.24 2.19
C ASP A 22 2.14 -17.73 2.24
N SER A 23 3.00 -16.95 2.89
CA SER A 23 4.41 -17.33 3.07
C SER A 23 5.06 -16.56 4.22
N ASN A 24 5.99 -17.22 4.93
CA ASN A 24 6.74 -16.67 6.07
C ASN A 24 5.85 -16.07 7.18
N GLY A 25 4.68 -16.66 7.43
CA GLY A 25 3.73 -16.18 8.44
C GLY A 25 2.97 -14.90 8.05
N ILE A 26 3.13 -14.44 6.81
CA ILE A 26 2.37 -13.34 6.23
C ILE A 26 1.30 -13.93 5.31
N LYS A 27 0.06 -13.51 5.55
CA LYS A 27 -1.11 -13.85 4.75
C LYS A 27 -1.71 -12.59 4.16
N GLY A 28 -2.22 -12.68 2.94
CA GLY A 28 -2.75 -11.51 2.30
C GLY A 28 -3.29 -11.78 0.92
N ASN A 29 -3.67 -10.70 0.26
CA ASN A 29 -4.21 -10.73 -1.07
C ASN A 29 -3.78 -9.49 -1.85
N VAL A 30 -3.44 -9.67 -3.11
CA VAL A 30 -3.12 -8.58 -4.04
C VAL A 30 -4.06 -8.65 -5.23
N ARG A 31 -4.65 -7.51 -5.56
CA ARG A 31 -5.60 -7.36 -6.67
C ARG A 31 -5.18 -6.21 -7.56
N PHE A 32 -5.44 -6.34 -8.86
CA PHE A 32 -5.28 -5.23 -9.79
C PHE A 32 -6.58 -4.91 -10.55
N LYS A 33 -6.73 -3.64 -10.94
CA LYS A 33 -7.72 -3.21 -11.93
C LYS A 33 -7.21 -2.03 -12.74
N LEU A 34 -7.69 -1.89 -13.96
CA LEU A 34 -7.54 -0.65 -14.72
C LEU A 34 -8.50 0.41 -14.14
N SER A 35 -7.98 1.61 -13.90
CA SER A 35 -8.72 2.76 -13.39
C SER A 35 -8.77 3.86 -14.47
N GLY A 36 -9.53 3.61 -15.54
CA GLY A 36 -9.51 4.44 -16.74
C GLY A 36 -8.60 3.88 -17.83
N ARG A 37 -8.20 4.72 -18.79
CA ARG A 37 -7.42 4.28 -19.96
C ARG A 37 -5.94 4.09 -19.65
N ASP A 38 -5.40 4.94 -18.79
CA ASP A 38 -3.96 5.17 -18.63
C ASP A 38 -3.54 5.05 -17.16
N THR A 39 -4.32 4.35 -16.34
CA THR A 39 -4.03 4.19 -14.92
C THR A 39 -4.36 2.80 -14.46
N SER A 40 -3.45 2.23 -13.66
CA SER A 40 -3.65 0.94 -12.99
C SER A 40 -3.73 1.16 -11.48
N LEU A 41 -4.65 0.47 -10.82
CA LEU A 41 -4.72 0.39 -9.36
C LEU A 41 -4.29 -0.99 -8.91
N ILE A 42 -3.32 -1.03 -7.99
CA ILE A 42 -2.97 -2.21 -7.21
C ILE A 42 -3.52 -2.02 -5.80
N TYR A 43 -4.33 -2.97 -5.35
CA TYR A 43 -4.76 -3.09 -3.97
C TYR A 43 -4.05 -4.28 -3.32
N ALA A 44 -3.40 -4.08 -2.19
CA ALA A 44 -2.79 -5.16 -1.42
C ALA A 44 -3.28 -5.11 0.02
N PHE A 45 -3.73 -6.25 0.54
CA PHE A 45 -3.95 -6.49 1.95
C PHE A 45 -2.93 -7.50 2.44
N LEU A 46 -2.20 -7.19 3.50
CA LEU A 46 -1.21 -8.05 4.12
C LEU A 46 -1.49 -8.14 5.62
N SER A 47 -1.24 -9.30 6.21
CA SER A 47 -1.47 -9.52 7.63
C SER A 47 -0.52 -10.58 8.17
N ASN A 48 -0.12 -10.41 9.42
CA ASN A 48 0.51 -11.45 10.22
C ASN A 48 -0.07 -11.37 11.65
N GLY A 49 0.51 -12.12 12.59
CA GLY A 49 0.02 -12.16 13.98
C GLY A 49 0.02 -10.81 14.72
N PHE A 50 0.81 -9.82 14.27
CA PHE A 50 1.04 -8.57 15.00
C PHE A 50 0.81 -7.31 14.15
N ARG A 51 0.52 -7.47 12.86
CA ARG A 51 0.45 -6.35 11.91
C ARG A 51 -0.55 -6.63 10.80
N ARG A 52 -1.30 -5.61 10.41
CA ARG A 52 -2.12 -5.59 9.18
C ARG A 52 -1.77 -4.38 8.36
N GLU A 53 -1.74 -4.54 7.05
CA GLU A 53 -1.39 -3.49 6.11
C GLU A 53 -2.36 -3.50 4.94
N THR A 54 -2.78 -2.32 4.52
CA THR A 54 -3.47 -2.13 3.26
C THR A 54 -2.72 -1.11 2.43
N HIS A 55 -2.52 -1.39 1.15
CA HIS A 55 -1.87 -0.49 0.20
C HIS A 55 -2.75 -0.31 -1.03
N GLN A 56 -2.89 0.94 -1.46
CA GLN A 56 -3.52 1.35 -2.70
C GLN A 56 -2.50 2.12 -3.53
N ARG A 57 -2.14 1.58 -4.69
CA ARG A 57 -1.07 2.11 -5.53
C ARG A 57 -1.57 2.41 -6.91
N PHE A 58 -1.39 3.64 -7.32
CA PHE A 58 -1.82 4.14 -8.61
C PHE A 58 -0.62 4.33 -9.50
N LEU A 59 -0.63 3.63 -10.63
CA LEU A 59 0.42 3.66 -11.62
C LEU A 59 -0.11 4.29 -12.91
N ASP A 60 0.73 5.03 -13.61
CA ASP A 60 0.41 5.59 -14.92
C ASP A 60 0.48 4.52 -16.04
N ASP A 61 0.33 4.95 -17.29
CA ASP A 61 0.40 4.11 -18.48
C ASP A 61 1.79 3.50 -18.73
N LYS A 62 2.84 4.10 -18.17
CA LYS A 62 4.21 3.60 -18.19
C LYS A 62 4.50 2.64 -17.04
N GLY A 63 3.55 2.46 -16.10
CA GLY A 63 3.71 1.65 -14.90
C GLY A 63 4.52 2.35 -13.79
N GLU A 64 4.64 3.67 -13.84
CA GLU A 64 5.28 4.47 -12.80
C GLU A 64 4.28 4.82 -11.69
N LEU A 65 4.68 4.61 -10.44
CA LEU A 65 3.87 4.96 -9.28
C LEU A 65 3.80 6.47 -9.13
N PHE A 66 2.60 7.05 -9.20
CA PHE A 66 2.38 8.48 -8.95
C PHE A 66 1.67 8.75 -7.62
N PHE A 67 0.98 7.75 -7.06
CA PHE A 67 0.32 7.88 -5.76
C PHE A 67 0.27 6.54 -5.00
N ASP A 68 0.60 6.59 -3.71
CA ASP A 68 0.43 5.49 -2.75
C ASP A 68 -0.37 5.98 -1.54
N GLU A 69 -1.45 5.27 -1.23
CA GLU A 69 -2.21 5.40 0.02
C GLU A 69 -2.11 4.10 0.79
N SER A 70 -1.55 4.17 2.00
CA SER A 70 -1.25 2.99 2.80
C SER A 70 -1.74 3.15 4.23
N GLU A 71 -2.26 2.07 4.81
CA GLU A 71 -2.57 1.98 6.24
C GLU A 71 -1.82 0.80 6.85
N VAL A 72 -1.28 1.02 8.04
CA VAL A 72 -0.57 0.02 8.83
C VAL A 72 -1.14 0.01 10.23
N LEU A 73 -1.59 -1.16 10.67
CA LEU A 73 -2.11 -1.43 12.01
C LEU A 73 -1.14 -2.36 12.73
N TRP A 74 -0.79 -2.04 13.97
CA TRP A 74 -0.08 -2.92 14.89
C TRP A 74 -1.05 -3.47 15.91
N LEU A 75 -0.94 -4.77 16.18
CA LEU A 75 -1.84 -5.52 17.04
C LEU A 75 -1.10 -6.02 18.30
N ASN A 76 -1.81 -6.07 19.43
CA ASN A 76 -1.35 -6.81 20.61
C ASN A 76 -1.58 -8.33 20.46
N GLN A 77 -1.30 -9.11 21.51
CA GLN A 77 -1.46 -10.57 21.48
C GLN A 77 -2.93 -11.01 21.42
N GLU A 78 -3.83 -10.14 21.90
CA GLU A 78 -5.27 -10.30 21.93
C GLU A 78 -5.92 -9.96 20.57
N GLY A 79 -5.18 -9.26 19.69
CA GLY A 79 -5.61 -8.84 18.35
C GLY A 79 -6.16 -7.41 18.26
N ASP A 80 -6.08 -6.62 19.34
CA ASP A 80 -6.52 -5.23 19.43
C ASP A 80 -5.50 -4.26 18.81
N VAL A 81 -5.97 -3.13 18.29
CA VAL A 81 -5.10 -2.17 17.57
C VAL A 81 -4.39 -1.23 18.56
N VAL A 82 -3.08 -1.39 18.71
CA VAL A 82 -2.27 -0.58 19.63
C VAL A 82 -1.70 0.69 18.98
N ASP A 83 -1.35 0.62 17.69
CA ASP A 83 -0.84 1.73 16.87
C ASP A 83 -1.48 1.58 15.49
N LYS A 84 -1.93 2.68 14.91
CA LYS A 84 -2.30 2.72 13.50
C LYS A 84 -1.79 3.97 12.82
N ARG A 85 -1.30 3.78 11.60
CA ARG A 85 -0.71 4.83 10.79
C ARG A 85 -1.26 4.78 9.38
N ALA A 86 -1.60 5.95 8.86
CA ALA A 86 -2.02 6.10 7.48
C ALA A 86 -1.07 7.05 6.76
N TYR A 87 -0.78 6.78 5.51
CA TYR A 87 0.19 7.48 4.69
C TYR A 87 -0.39 7.82 3.33
N LYS A 88 -0.02 8.99 2.81
CA LYS A 88 -0.26 9.41 1.42
C LYS A 88 1.04 9.92 0.84
N LEU A 89 1.52 9.29 -0.22
CA LEU A 89 2.76 9.65 -0.89
C LEU A 89 2.48 9.97 -2.36
N TYR A 90 2.89 11.14 -2.79
CA TYR A 90 2.74 11.60 -4.16
C TYR A 90 4.09 11.67 -4.83
N PHE A 91 4.15 11.16 -6.05
CA PHE A 91 5.35 11.12 -6.86
C PHE A 91 5.12 11.80 -8.20
N GLU A 92 6.17 12.38 -8.75
CA GLU A 92 6.19 12.87 -10.13
C GLU A 92 7.03 11.96 -11.04
N GLU A 93 7.11 12.32 -12.32
CA GLU A 93 7.90 11.60 -13.33
C GLU A 93 9.33 11.38 -12.82
N GLY A 94 9.86 10.18 -13.01
CA GLY A 94 11.21 9.84 -12.52
C GLY A 94 11.28 9.45 -11.04
N LYS A 95 10.13 9.19 -10.40
CA LYS A 95 10.03 8.61 -9.04
C LYS A 95 10.47 9.56 -7.92
N GLU A 96 10.37 10.86 -8.14
CA GLU A 96 10.65 11.88 -7.13
C GLU A 96 9.44 12.10 -6.21
N LEU A 97 9.65 12.09 -4.89
CA LEU A 97 8.61 12.33 -3.90
C LEU A 97 8.34 13.84 -3.80
N ILE A 98 7.15 14.28 -4.24
CA ILE A 98 6.77 15.70 -4.25
C ILE A 98 6.01 16.13 -3.01
N SER A 99 5.23 15.22 -2.41
CA SER A 99 4.55 15.48 -1.15
C SER A 99 4.24 14.19 -0.41
N SER A 100 4.19 14.30 0.91
CA SER A 100 3.91 13.16 1.77
C SER A 100 3.16 13.59 3.01
N TYR A 101 2.15 12.79 3.37
CA TYR A 101 1.29 13.06 4.50
C TYR A 101 1.12 11.81 5.34
N GLY A 102 0.94 12.01 6.64
CA GLY A 102 0.76 10.95 7.61
C GLY A 102 -0.36 11.26 8.60
N LYS A 103 -0.89 10.20 9.19
CA LYS A 103 -1.69 10.23 10.42
C LYS A 103 -1.17 9.12 11.33
N VAL A 104 -1.09 9.39 12.64
CA VAL A 104 -0.64 8.42 13.64
C VAL A 104 -1.60 8.46 14.81
N VAL A 105 -2.04 7.29 15.26
CA VAL A 105 -2.97 7.15 16.37
C VAL A 105 -2.59 5.92 17.21
N PHE A 106 -2.79 6.03 18.51
CA PHE A 106 -2.56 4.95 19.47
C PHE A 106 -3.87 4.53 20.15
N ASN A 107 -3.93 3.28 20.60
CA ASN A 107 -5.00 2.72 21.42
C ASN A 107 -6.40 2.85 20.80
N GLU A 108 -6.58 2.29 19.60
CA GLU A 108 -7.87 2.15 18.91
C GLU A 108 -8.65 3.45 18.60
N ARG A 109 -8.10 4.64 18.87
CA ARG A 109 -8.80 5.89 18.59
C ARG A 109 -9.00 6.11 17.09
N ASP A 110 -9.94 6.97 16.72
CA ASP A 110 -10.13 7.35 15.33
C ASP A 110 -9.00 8.24 14.81
N TYR A 111 -8.78 8.18 13.50
CA TYR A 111 -7.87 9.11 12.84
C TYR A 111 -8.33 10.54 13.01
N PRO A 112 -7.40 11.50 13.23
CA PRO A 112 -7.74 12.91 13.13
C PRO A 112 -8.25 13.19 11.70
N SER A 113 -9.13 14.19 11.56
CA SER A 113 -9.61 14.61 10.24
C SER A 113 -8.46 15.09 9.35
N ASN A 114 -7.54 15.84 9.93
CA ASN A 114 -6.43 16.48 9.22
C ASN A 114 -5.26 15.54 8.96
N TRP A 115 -4.73 15.61 7.75
CA TRP A 115 -3.46 15.03 7.37
C TRP A 115 -2.33 16.00 7.73
N VAL A 116 -1.20 15.48 8.24
CA VAL A 116 -0.01 16.28 8.52
C VAL A 116 1.11 15.92 7.56
N THR A 117 1.87 16.93 7.12
CA THR A 117 3.06 16.67 6.28
C THR A 117 4.08 15.86 7.07
N ILE A 118 4.67 14.86 6.43
CA ILE A 118 5.75 14.05 6.98
C ILE A 118 7.00 14.18 6.10
N GLN A 119 8.13 13.66 6.58
CA GLN A 119 9.34 13.55 5.79
C GLN A 119 9.85 12.11 5.86
N PRO A 120 9.40 11.24 4.93
CA PRO A 120 9.90 9.87 4.83
C PRO A 120 11.39 9.87 4.52
N THR A 121 12.09 8.90 5.06
CA THR A 121 13.48 8.63 4.71
C THR A 121 13.62 8.18 3.26
N LYS A 122 14.84 8.30 2.71
CA LYS A 122 15.12 7.82 1.35
C LYS A 122 14.88 6.33 1.22
N GLU A 123 15.11 5.58 2.29
CA GLU A 123 14.92 4.14 2.39
C GLU A 123 13.43 3.78 2.32
N GLU A 124 12.57 4.49 3.06
CA GLU A 124 11.11 4.33 3.01
C GLU A 124 10.56 4.67 1.61
N VAL A 125 11.04 5.76 1.00
CA VAL A 125 10.67 6.13 -0.36
C VAL A 125 11.06 5.05 -1.37
N LYS A 126 12.31 4.57 -1.32
CA LYS A 126 12.79 3.47 -2.18
C LYS A 126 11.98 2.19 -1.98
N PHE A 127 11.59 1.89 -0.75
CA PHE A 127 10.78 0.72 -0.44
C PHE A 127 9.41 0.80 -1.13
N VAL A 128 8.73 1.95 -1.03
CA VAL A 128 7.44 2.17 -1.70
C VAL A 128 7.59 2.07 -3.23
N LEU A 129 8.62 2.67 -3.81
CA LEU A 129 8.82 2.68 -5.27
C LEU A 129 9.19 1.31 -5.87
N ARG A 130 9.61 0.33 -5.07
CA ARG A 130 10.10 -0.97 -5.56
C ARG A 130 9.03 -1.84 -6.24
N ILE A 131 7.74 -1.55 -6.06
CA ILE A 131 6.65 -2.28 -6.78
C ILE A 131 6.41 -1.73 -8.20
N GLY A 132 6.94 -0.56 -8.56
CA GLY A 132 6.71 0.11 -9.85
C GLY A 132 7.47 -0.51 -11.04
N GLY A 133 7.39 -1.82 -11.22
CA GLY A 133 8.04 -2.53 -12.31
C GLY A 133 7.33 -3.83 -12.62
N ILE A 134 6.17 -3.76 -13.29
CA ILE A 134 5.53 -4.91 -13.95
C ILE A 134 6.35 -5.27 -15.19
N ARG A 135 7.56 -5.79 -14.96
CA ARG A 135 8.27 -6.67 -15.87
C ARG A 135 8.72 -7.82 -14.99
N LEU A 136 8.09 -8.98 -15.19
CA LEU A 136 8.14 -10.20 -14.36
C LEU A 136 7.14 -10.22 -13.20
N ILE A 137 5.87 -10.52 -13.49
CA ILE A 137 5.04 -11.28 -12.54
C ILE A 137 4.55 -12.53 -13.26
N CYS A 138 5.54 -13.31 -13.71
CA CYS A 138 5.49 -14.75 -13.84
C CYS A 138 6.86 -15.21 -13.39
N ASN A 139 6.89 -15.94 -12.27
CA ASN A 139 8.03 -16.46 -11.53
C ASN A 139 8.75 -15.51 -10.55
N SER A 140 8.81 -16.00 -9.31
CA SER A 140 9.70 -15.68 -8.18
C SER A 140 9.64 -14.35 -7.42
N LEU A 141 8.83 -13.35 -7.80
CA LEU A 141 8.88 -12.03 -7.12
C LEU A 141 7.97 -11.85 -5.88
N ALA A 142 6.99 -12.74 -5.65
CA ALA A 142 6.28 -12.80 -4.36
C ALA A 142 7.22 -13.25 -3.21
N LEU A 143 8.26 -14.03 -3.53
CA LEU A 143 9.27 -14.50 -2.57
C LEU A 143 10.30 -13.42 -2.20
N GLU A 144 10.67 -12.51 -3.11
CA GLU A 144 11.56 -11.39 -2.79
C GLU A 144 10.90 -10.29 -1.94
N TYR A 145 9.59 -10.11 -2.11
CA TYR A 145 8.79 -9.19 -1.30
C TYR A 145 8.73 -9.63 0.17
N LEU A 146 8.71 -10.95 0.40
CA LEU A 146 8.71 -11.56 1.73
C LEU A 146 10.11 -11.69 2.34
N ALA A 147 11.16 -11.92 1.54
CA ALA A 147 12.52 -12.08 2.04
C ALA A 147 13.10 -10.82 2.72
N LYS A 148 12.60 -9.61 2.39
CA LYS A 148 13.01 -8.37 3.08
C LYS A 148 12.19 -8.02 4.32
N PHE A 149 11.02 -8.61 4.51
CA PHE A 149 10.27 -8.48 5.77
C PHE A 149 10.80 -9.43 6.87
N VAL A 150 11.56 -10.47 6.50
CA VAL A 150 12.06 -11.49 7.44
C VAL A 150 13.38 -11.09 8.15
N ASN A 151 14.09 -10.05 7.69
CA ASN A 151 15.30 -9.54 8.36
C ASN A 151 15.02 -8.34 9.27
N TRP A 152 14.01 -8.46 10.14
CA TRP A 152 13.83 -7.56 11.29
C TRP A 152 14.34 -8.29 12.54
N SER A 153 15.65 -8.17 12.77
CA SER A 153 16.31 -8.43 14.05
C SER A 153 16.64 -7.10 14.73
#